data_AF-A0A261QYL5-F1
#
_entry.id   AF-A0A261QYL5-F1
#
_cell.length_a   1.000
_cell.length_b   1.000
_cell.length_c   1.000
_cell.angle_alpha   90.00
_cell.angle_beta   90.00
_cell.angle_gamma   90.00
#
_symmetry.space_group_name_H-M   'P 1'
#
loop_
_entity.id
_entity.type
_entity.pdbx_description
1 polymer ?
#
loop_
_entity_poly.entity_id
_entity_poly.type
_entity_poly.pdbx_seq_one_letter_code
_entity_poly.pdbx_strand_id
1 'polypeptide(L)'
;MDAPHHGRGGCESHRRLWAGVRPEVPVLGARRGHPAGRPACGDIPGGFALAGAAATSAPGAVRHIPGIGRAQRGAYAVEFALIFLAFFLVLYGIMMYGMIFTAQQSLNLAAQDAARKALQWQPGATHMQLRADAARNVALERADWITTISGEPLSVAVCSGNGRLSHANGGNCSGLIPADDPEWIEVVVSYAYGAQPLIPNLPLIQRAIVPAQLHARAAVRLGSLAAAPGS
;
A
#
# COMPACT_ATOMS: atom_id res chain seq x y z
N MET A 1 -35.98 28.83 -53.54
CA MET A 1 -35.36 27.52 -53.80
C MET A 1 -34.04 27.49 -53.08
N ASP A 2 -33.64 26.56 -52.24
CA ASP A 2 -34.28 25.51 -51.45
C ASP A 2 -33.23 25.09 -50.42
N ALA A 3 -33.68 24.71 -49.23
CA ALA A 3 -32.83 24.21 -48.15
C ALA A 3 -32.28 22.80 -48.46
N PRO A 4 -31.31 22.33 -47.65
CA PRO A 4 -31.35 20.94 -47.24
C PRO A 4 -31.24 20.72 -45.72
N HIS A 5 -32.25 20.01 -45.22
CA HIS A 5 -32.20 18.88 -44.28
C HIS A 5 -31.32 18.98 -43.02
N HIS A 6 -31.96 19.34 -41.89
CA HIS A 6 -31.56 18.85 -40.56
C HIS A 6 -32.42 17.65 -40.14
N GLY A 7 -31.77 16.49 -40.01
CA GLY A 7 -32.35 15.23 -39.55
C GLY A 7 -32.28 15.06 -38.03
N ARG A 8 -33.46 14.80 -37.46
CA ARG A 8 -33.83 13.96 -36.30
C ARG A 8 -32.82 13.68 -35.17
N GLY A 9 -33.28 13.99 -33.95
CA GLY A 9 -33.71 12.92 -33.03
C GLY A 9 -32.78 12.59 -31.86
N GLY A 10 -33.28 12.78 -30.63
CA GLY A 10 -32.71 12.19 -29.41
C GLY A 10 -33.18 12.86 -28.12
N CYS A 11 -34.34 12.45 -27.61
CA CYS A 11 -34.69 12.58 -26.19
C CYS A 11 -34.15 11.34 -25.46
N GLU A 12 -33.47 11.51 -24.32
CA GLU A 12 -33.60 10.70 -23.08
C GLU A 12 -32.62 11.27 -22.03
N SER A 13 -33.06 11.92 -20.95
CA SER A 13 -33.48 11.33 -19.66
C SER A 13 -32.53 10.27 -19.10
N HIS A 14 -31.74 10.63 -18.09
CA HIS A 14 -31.69 9.90 -16.80
C HIS A 14 -30.75 10.59 -15.82
N ARG A 15 -31.33 11.35 -14.89
CA ARG A 15 -30.67 11.87 -13.69
C ARG A 15 -31.60 11.62 -12.50
N ARG A 16 -31.50 10.45 -11.84
CA ARG A 16 -32.03 10.20 -10.47
C ARG A 16 -31.27 9.03 -9.84
N LEU A 17 -30.56 9.30 -8.74
CA LEU A 17 -30.94 8.97 -7.35
C LEU A 17 -30.38 7.62 -6.89
N TRP A 18 -29.21 7.66 -6.27
CA TRP A 18 -28.75 6.60 -5.37
C TRP A 18 -29.37 6.85 -3.99
N ALA A 19 -30.56 6.30 -3.77
CA ALA A 19 -31.16 6.24 -2.44
C ALA A 19 -30.65 4.97 -1.75
N GLY A 20 -29.77 5.19 -0.76
CA GLY A 20 -29.24 4.14 0.10
C GLY A 20 -30.34 3.46 0.92
N VAL A 21 -30.31 2.14 0.87
CA VAL A 21 -31.10 1.19 1.64
C VAL A 21 -30.83 1.38 3.13
N ARG A 22 -31.89 1.62 3.92
CA ARG A 22 -31.88 1.44 5.39
C ARG A 22 -32.45 0.06 5.72
N PRO A 23 -31.87 -0.72 6.64
CA PRO A 23 -32.59 -1.85 7.23
C PRO A 23 -33.48 -1.37 8.38
N GLU A 24 -34.78 -1.66 8.27
CA GLU A 24 -35.78 -1.56 9.33
C GLU A 24 -35.54 -2.63 10.40
N VAL A 25 -35.67 -2.25 11.67
CA VAL A 25 -35.75 -3.16 12.81
C VAL A 25 -37.21 -3.23 13.25
N PRO A 26 -37.87 -4.40 13.26
CA PRO A 26 -39.21 -4.52 13.81
C PRO A 26 -39.13 -4.65 15.34
N VAL A 27 -39.63 -3.63 16.04
CA VAL A 27 -40.08 -3.76 17.43
C VAL A 27 -41.54 -4.19 17.38
N LEU A 28 -41.83 -5.40 17.86
CA LEU A 28 -43.20 -5.81 18.16
C LEU A 28 -43.26 -6.35 19.59
N GLY A 29 -44.00 -5.63 20.43
CA GLY A 29 -44.26 -6.02 21.79
C GLY A 29 -45.41 -7.02 21.91
N ALA A 30 -45.42 -7.65 23.08
CA ALA A 30 -46.57 -7.87 23.96
C ALA A 30 -47.02 -9.32 24.24
N ARG A 31 -47.20 -9.52 25.56
CA ARG A 31 -48.19 -10.35 26.27
C ARG A 31 -47.82 -11.78 26.72
N ARG A 32 -47.67 -11.87 28.06
CA ARG A 32 -48.42 -12.71 29.04
C ARG A 32 -48.85 -14.13 28.63
N GLY A 33 -48.46 -15.09 29.47
CA GLY A 33 -49.19 -16.34 29.68
C GLY A 33 -48.57 -17.21 30.79
N HIS A 34 -49.18 -17.21 31.98
CA HIS A 34 -49.08 -18.24 33.02
C HIS A 34 -50.27 -19.20 32.79
N PRO A 35 -50.16 -20.53 32.97
CA PRO A 35 -50.57 -21.20 34.24
C PRO A 35 -49.72 -22.46 34.58
N ALA A 36 -49.44 -22.84 35.84
CA ALA A 36 -50.23 -23.45 36.93
C ALA A 36 -50.29 -25.01 36.98
N GLY A 37 -49.95 -25.60 38.16
CA GLY A 37 -50.28 -26.96 38.66
C GLY A 37 -49.08 -27.91 38.86
N ARG A 38 -48.45 -28.11 40.05
CA ARG A 38 -48.77 -28.90 41.30
C ARG A 38 -49.04 -30.40 41.07
N PRO A 39 -48.78 -31.35 42.02
CA PRO A 39 -48.49 -31.27 43.48
C PRO A 39 -47.17 -32.00 43.92
N ALA A 40 -46.48 -31.75 45.04
CA ALA A 40 -46.71 -31.91 46.50
C ALA A 40 -46.71 -33.37 47.07
N CYS A 41 -45.67 -33.69 47.85
CA CYS A 41 -45.60 -34.45 49.12
C CYS A 41 -44.09 -34.51 49.48
N GLY A 42 -43.58 -34.14 50.65
CA GLY A 42 -44.06 -34.35 52.01
C GLY A 42 -43.13 -35.38 52.67
N ASP A 43 -42.20 -34.93 53.52
CA ASP A 43 -41.94 -35.47 54.86
C ASP A 43 -40.54 -35.11 55.42
N ILE A 44 -40.59 -34.48 56.60
CA ILE A 44 -39.51 -34.36 57.60
C ILE A 44 -40.00 -35.20 58.79
N PRO A 45 -39.15 -36.01 59.44
CA PRO A 45 -38.54 -35.62 60.72
C PRO A 45 -37.05 -36.01 60.75
N GLY A 46 -36.13 -35.22 61.30
CA GLY A 46 -36.02 -34.87 62.72
C GLY A 46 -35.18 -35.94 63.45
N GLY A 47 -33.93 -35.64 63.81
CA GLY A 47 -33.11 -36.55 64.62
C GLY A 47 -31.65 -36.11 64.81
N PHE A 48 -31.35 -35.57 65.99
CA PHE A 48 -30.01 -35.31 66.51
C PHE A 48 -29.17 -36.60 66.66
N ALA A 49 -27.86 -36.54 66.40
CA ALA A 49 -26.87 -37.31 67.16
C ALA A 49 -25.44 -36.74 67.02
N LEU A 50 -24.82 -36.53 68.17
CA LEU A 50 -23.44 -36.11 68.42
C LEU A 50 -22.42 -37.22 68.13
N ALA A 51 -21.19 -36.80 67.84
CA ALA A 51 -19.90 -37.34 68.27
C ALA A 51 -19.65 -38.87 68.26
N GLY A 52 -18.55 -39.28 67.62
CA GLY A 52 -17.78 -40.43 68.11
C GLY A 52 -17.03 -41.26 67.08
N ALA A 53 -15.72 -41.05 67.07
CA ALA A 53 -14.68 -42.09 67.00
C ALA A 53 -14.30 -42.79 65.67
N ALA A 54 -12.99 -43.03 65.64
CA ALA A 54 -12.25 -44.12 65.03
C ALA A 54 -11.78 -43.95 63.58
N ALA A 55 -10.51 -43.55 63.51
CA ALA A 55 -9.63 -43.78 62.39
C ALA A 55 -9.60 -45.26 61.98
N THR A 56 -9.68 -45.51 60.67
CA THR A 56 -8.99 -46.62 60.03
C THR A 56 -8.24 -46.08 58.81
N SER A 57 -6.92 -46.10 58.91
CA SER A 57 -5.98 -45.84 57.84
C SER A 57 -6.07 -46.95 56.79
N ALA A 58 -6.52 -46.61 55.59
CA ALA A 58 -6.39 -47.49 54.42
C ALA A 58 -5.04 -47.25 53.72
N PRO A 59 -4.28 -48.30 53.37
CA PRO A 59 -3.01 -48.18 52.65
C PRO A 59 -3.27 -47.78 51.18
N GLY A 60 -2.31 -47.04 50.63
CA GLY A 60 -2.44 -46.30 49.37
C GLY A 60 -2.28 -47.08 48.07
N ALA A 61 -2.08 -46.27 47.01
CA ALA A 61 -1.73 -46.61 45.62
C ALA A 61 -2.94 -47.04 44.76
N VAL A 62 -3.23 -46.47 43.60
CA VAL A 62 -2.49 -45.59 42.68
C VAL A 62 -3.50 -44.62 42.06
N ARG A 63 -3.32 -43.31 42.23
CA ARG A 63 -3.99 -42.35 41.34
C ARG A 63 -3.31 -42.48 39.97
N HIS A 64 -3.97 -43.17 39.04
CA HIS A 64 -3.64 -43.05 37.62
C HIS A 64 -3.74 -41.57 37.26
N ILE A 65 -2.59 -40.93 37.04
CA ILE A 65 -2.53 -39.63 36.37
C ILE A 65 -2.90 -39.93 34.91
N PRO A 66 -4.10 -39.56 34.44
CA PRO A 66 -4.47 -39.83 33.07
C PRO A 66 -3.69 -38.87 32.18
N GLY A 67 -2.72 -39.43 31.46
CA GLY A 67 -2.39 -38.98 30.11
C GLY A 67 -1.59 -37.70 30.00
N ILE A 68 -0.26 -37.88 29.91
CA ILE A 68 0.66 -37.04 29.13
C ILE A 68 0.29 -36.97 27.63
N GLY A 69 -0.78 -37.64 27.18
CA GLY A 69 -1.26 -37.65 25.79
C GLY A 69 -1.79 -36.32 25.23
N ARG A 70 -1.87 -35.25 26.02
CA ARG A 70 -2.16 -33.89 25.50
C ARG A 70 -0.92 -33.11 25.07
N ALA A 71 0.27 -33.47 25.57
CA ALA A 71 1.51 -32.77 25.24
C ALA A 71 2.00 -33.08 23.81
N GLN A 72 1.81 -34.32 23.33
CA GLN A 72 2.23 -34.72 21.99
C GLN A 72 1.45 -34.06 20.85
N ARG A 73 0.21 -33.58 21.10
CA ARG A 73 -0.57 -32.84 20.10
C ARG A 73 -0.15 -31.37 19.99
N GLY A 74 0.55 -30.83 20.98
CA GLY A 74 1.05 -29.45 20.99
C GLY A 74 2.43 -29.29 20.36
N ALA A 75 3.28 -30.31 20.44
CA ALA A 75 4.64 -30.25 19.89
C ALA A 75 4.65 -29.97 18.37
N TYR A 76 3.83 -30.69 17.60
CA TYR A 76 3.67 -30.46 16.16
C TYR A 76 3.11 -29.07 15.82
N ALA A 77 2.27 -28.49 16.69
CA ALA A 77 1.73 -27.16 16.48
C ALA A 77 2.81 -26.07 16.59
N VAL A 78 3.78 -26.25 17.50
CA VAL A 78 4.91 -25.31 17.67
C VAL A 78 5.90 -25.42 16.51
N GLU A 79 6.22 -26.64 16.07
CA GLU A 79 7.09 -26.86 14.91
C GLU A 79 6.50 -26.22 13.63
N PHE A 80 5.20 -26.43 13.39
CA PHE A 80 4.53 -25.82 12.24
C PHE A 80 4.45 -24.29 12.36
N ALA A 81 4.23 -23.75 13.56
CA ALA A 81 4.20 -22.31 13.78
C ALA A 81 5.55 -21.65 13.46
N LEU A 82 6.68 -22.30 13.79
CA LEU A 82 8.02 -21.79 13.46
C LEU A 82 8.29 -21.81 11.96
N ILE A 83 7.91 -22.88 11.26
CA ILE A 83 8.04 -22.97 9.80
C ILE A 83 7.16 -21.92 9.12
N PHE A 84 5.92 -21.78 9.58
CA PHE A 84 4.98 -20.77 9.08
C PHE A 84 5.52 -19.35 9.27
N LEU A 85 6.07 -19.05 10.46
CA LEU A 85 6.69 -17.76 10.74
C LEU A 85 7.91 -17.51 9.84
N ALA A 86 8.79 -18.50 9.70
CA ALA A 86 9.96 -18.39 8.82
C ALA A 86 9.56 -18.16 7.36
N PHE A 87 8.58 -18.92 6.86
CA PHE A 87 8.03 -18.74 5.52
C PHE A 87 7.44 -17.35 5.33
N PHE A 88 6.65 -16.87 6.30
CA PHE A 88 6.04 -15.55 6.24
C PHE A 88 7.10 -14.43 6.24
N LEU A 89 8.18 -14.56 6.99
CA LEU A 89 9.30 -13.61 6.99
C LEU A 89 10.00 -13.56 5.63
N VAL A 90 10.24 -14.72 5.00
CA VAL A 90 10.82 -14.78 3.66
C VAL A 90 9.88 -14.16 2.63
N LEU A 91 8.58 -14.50 2.67
CA LEU A 91 7.57 -13.92 1.79
C LEU A 91 7.46 -12.40 1.95
N TYR A 92 7.45 -11.91 3.20
CA TYR A 92 7.46 -10.49 3.51
C TYR A 92 8.70 -9.80 2.94
N GLY A 93 9.88 -10.42 3.09
CA GLY A 93 11.12 -9.93 2.48
C GLY A 93 11.03 -9.83 0.96
N ILE A 94 10.57 -10.91 0.30
CA ILE A 94 10.40 -10.92 -1.17
C ILE A 94 9.43 -9.83 -1.62
N MET A 95 8.27 -9.69 -0.95
CA MET A 95 7.31 -8.63 -1.24
C MET A 95 7.91 -7.24 -1.04
N MET A 96 8.69 -7.06 0.04
CA MET A 96 9.37 -5.80 0.34
C MET A 96 10.35 -5.39 -0.75
N TYR A 97 11.32 -6.25 -1.04
CA TYR A 97 12.31 -5.95 -2.06
C TYR A 97 11.68 -5.90 -3.46
N GLY A 98 10.66 -6.71 -3.71
CA GLY A 98 9.89 -6.66 -4.95
C GLY A 98 9.26 -5.29 -5.19
N MET A 99 8.63 -4.70 -4.16
CA MET A 99 8.05 -3.35 -4.25
C MET A 99 9.12 -2.26 -4.39
N ILE A 100 10.23 -2.35 -3.66
CA ILE A 100 11.35 -1.39 -3.79
C ILE A 100 11.91 -1.43 -5.22
N PHE A 101 12.17 -2.63 -5.74
CA PHE A 101 12.68 -2.81 -7.09
C PHE A 101 11.69 -2.31 -8.15
N THR A 102 10.40 -2.61 -7.97
CA THR A 102 9.33 -2.10 -8.84
C THR A 102 9.25 -0.57 -8.83
N ALA A 103 9.37 0.05 -7.65
CA ALA A 103 9.44 1.50 -7.52
C ALA A 103 10.65 2.07 -8.26
N GLN A 104 11.84 1.51 -8.03
CA GLN A 104 13.06 1.95 -8.71
C GLN A 104 12.97 1.80 -10.22
N GLN A 105 12.40 0.69 -10.71
CA GLN A 105 12.19 0.46 -12.14
C GLN A 105 11.20 1.46 -12.74
N SER A 106 10.11 1.78 -12.03
CA SER A 106 9.16 2.81 -12.45
C SER A 106 9.81 4.19 -12.53
N LEU A 107 10.63 4.57 -11.55
CA LEU A 107 11.37 5.84 -11.58
C LEU A 107 12.35 5.91 -12.76
N ASN A 108 13.05 4.81 -13.06
CA ASN A 108 13.95 4.72 -14.21
C ASN A 108 13.20 4.88 -15.55
N LEU A 109 12.07 4.18 -15.70
CA LEU A 109 11.22 4.32 -16.88
C LEU A 109 10.65 5.74 -17.00
N ALA A 110 10.20 6.33 -15.88
CA ALA A 110 9.70 7.70 -15.83
C ALA A 110 10.76 8.71 -16.29
N ALA A 111 12.00 8.58 -15.81
CA ALA A 111 13.11 9.44 -16.21
C ALA A 111 13.42 9.29 -17.71
N GLN A 112 13.46 8.06 -18.23
CA GLN A 112 13.72 7.80 -19.66
C GLN A 112 12.62 8.36 -20.56
N ASP A 113 11.35 8.14 -20.24
CA ASP A 113 10.22 8.67 -21.01
C ASP A 113 10.15 10.19 -20.94
N ALA A 114 10.44 10.78 -19.79
CA ALA A 114 10.54 12.23 -19.63
C ALA A 114 11.68 12.81 -20.47
N ALA A 115 12.86 12.18 -20.47
CA ALA A 115 13.99 12.63 -21.29
C ALA A 115 13.69 12.52 -22.80
N ARG A 116 12.99 11.46 -23.23
CA ARG A 116 12.48 11.34 -24.61
C ARG A 116 11.44 12.42 -24.92
N LYS A 117 10.57 12.78 -23.97
CA LYS A 117 9.62 13.87 -24.14
C LYS A 117 10.33 15.23 -24.28
N ALA A 118 11.45 15.43 -23.58
CA ALA A 118 12.26 16.65 -23.67
C ALA A 118 12.88 16.86 -25.06
N LEU A 119 13.16 15.78 -25.82
CA LEU A 119 13.67 15.86 -27.19
C LEU A 119 12.63 16.36 -28.20
N GLN A 120 11.33 16.26 -27.89
CA GLN A 120 10.31 16.65 -28.84
C GLN A 120 10.40 18.14 -29.13
N TRP A 121 10.36 18.48 -30.42
CA TRP A 121 10.44 19.87 -30.85
C TRP A 121 9.23 20.66 -30.32
N GLN A 122 9.51 21.82 -29.73
CA GLN A 122 8.48 22.75 -29.29
C GLN A 122 8.79 24.12 -29.89
N PRO A 123 7.83 24.76 -30.60
CA PRO A 123 8.06 26.08 -31.19
C PRO A 123 8.03 27.18 -30.12
N GLY A 124 8.87 28.21 -30.29
CA GLY A 124 8.83 29.43 -29.48
C GLY A 124 10.16 29.83 -28.81
N ALA A 125 10.21 31.07 -28.32
CA ALA A 125 11.39 31.62 -27.63
C ALA A 125 11.70 30.90 -26.29
N THR A 126 10.68 30.31 -25.66
CA THR A 126 10.78 29.58 -24.38
C THR A 126 10.81 28.05 -24.57
N HIS A 127 11.19 27.56 -25.75
CA HIS A 127 11.15 26.14 -26.09
C HIS A 127 11.85 25.22 -25.08
N MET A 128 12.97 25.65 -24.47
CA MET A 128 13.66 24.86 -23.43
C MET A 128 12.81 24.69 -22.16
N GLN A 129 12.14 25.77 -21.73
CA GLN A 129 11.28 25.74 -20.55
C GLN A 129 10.06 24.83 -20.80
N LEU A 130 9.43 24.95 -21.97
CA LEU A 130 8.27 24.15 -22.32
C LEU A 130 8.63 22.66 -22.50
N ARG A 131 9.82 22.35 -23.01
CA ARG A 131 10.38 20.98 -23.02
C ARG A 131 10.59 20.45 -21.61
N ALA A 132 11.15 21.27 -20.73
CA ALA A 132 11.40 20.89 -19.35
C ALA A 132 10.10 20.64 -18.57
N ASP A 133 9.09 21.49 -18.76
CA ASP A 133 7.77 21.31 -18.14
C ASP A 133 7.06 20.06 -18.67
N ALA A 134 7.11 19.81 -19.98
CA ALA A 134 6.56 18.59 -20.58
C ALA A 134 7.25 17.33 -20.06
N ALA A 135 8.58 17.34 -19.93
CA ALA A 135 9.36 16.25 -19.36
C ALA A 135 9.01 16.00 -17.88
N ARG A 136 8.92 17.08 -17.08
CA ARG A 136 8.51 17.00 -15.67
C ARG A 136 7.13 16.35 -15.54
N ASN A 137 6.16 16.77 -16.35
CA ASN A 137 4.79 16.25 -16.28
C ASN A 137 4.75 14.76 -16.62
N VAL A 138 5.49 14.30 -17.63
CA VAL A 138 5.61 12.87 -17.96
C VAL A 138 6.28 12.09 -16.83
N ALA A 139 7.32 12.63 -16.20
CA ALA A 139 7.97 11.96 -15.07
C ALA A 139 7.01 11.77 -13.90
N LEU A 140 6.20 12.79 -13.58
CA LEU A 140 5.18 12.71 -12.54
C LEU A 140 4.09 11.69 -12.89
N GLU A 141 3.55 11.74 -14.11
CA GLU A 141 2.49 10.84 -14.57
C GLU A 141 2.93 9.36 -14.52
N ARG A 142 4.17 9.06 -14.94
CA ARG A 142 4.70 7.69 -14.93
C ARG A 142 4.92 7.11 -13.53
N ALA A 143 5.11 7.96 -12.53
CA ALA A 143 5.43 7.57 -11.16
C ALA A 143 4.33 7.95 -10.15
N ASP A 144 3.16 8.39 -10.61
CA ASP A 144 2.03 8.82 -9.77
C ASP A 144 1.44 7.71 -8.89
N TRP A 145 1.65 6.45 -9.25
CA TRP A 145 1.24 5.34 -8.38
C TRP A 145 2.02 5.34 -7.05
N ILE A 146 3.27 5.83 -7.04
CA ILE A 146 4.10 5.90 -5.83
C ILE A 146 3.51 6.95 -4.88
N THR A 147 3.13 8.12 -5.41
CA THR A 147 2.50 9.19 -4.62
C THR A 147 1.12 8.78 -4.12
N THR A 148 0.36 8.03 -4.93
CA THR A 148 -0.95 7.48 -4.54
C THR A 148 -0.84 6.51 -3.36
N ILE A 149 0.16 5.63 -3.35
CA ILE A 149 0.34 4.66 -2.26
C ILE A 149 0.97 5.31 -1.02
N SER A 150 1.96 6.17 -1.21
CA SER A 150 2.73 6.76 -0.11
C SER A 150 2.04 7.96 0.55
N GLY A 151 1.17 8.66 -0.17
CA GLY A 151 0.57 9.93 0.26
C GLY A 151 1.52 11.13 0.20
N GLU A 152 2.77 10.94 -0.23
CA GLU A 152 3.80 11.98 -0.28
C GLU A 152 4.21 12.26 -1.74
N PRO A 153 4.39 13.52 -2.14
CA PRO A 153 4.62 13.83 -3.53
C PRO A 153 6.08 13.56 -3.95
N LEU A 154 6.24 13.11 -5.20
CA LEU A 154 7.54 12.75 -5.77
C LEU A 154 8.36 13.98 -6.14
N SER A 155 9.66 13.97 -5.86
CA SER A 155 10.54 15.09 -6.17
C SER A 155 11.18 14.93 -7.55
N VAL A 156 10.94 15.89 -8.45
CA VAL A 156 11.39 15.85 -9.86
C VAL A 156 12.16 17.11 -10.19
N ALA A 157 13.27 16.98 -10.90
CA ALA A 157 14.02 18.09 -11.45
C ALA A 157 14.33 17.83 -12.93
N VAL A 158 14.20 18.88 -13.74
CA VAL A 158 14.68 18.91 -15.12
C VAL A 158 15.71 20.01 -15.23
N CYS A 159 16.90 19.64 -15.67
CA CYS A 159 18.12 20.43 -15.56
C CYS A 159 18.84 20.50 -16.90
N SER A 160 19.58 21.58 -17.08
CA SER A 160 20.49 21.80 -18.20
C SER A 160 21.85 22.25 -17.68
N GLY A 161 22.83 22.46 -18.57
CA GLY A 161 24.12 23.07 -18.20
C GLY A 161 23.97 24.42 -17.46
N ASN A 162 22.93 25.19 -17.78
CA ASN A 162 22.65 26.48 -17.13
C ASN A 162 21.91 26.36 -15.78
N GLY A 163 21.72 25.13 -15.27
CA GLY A 163 21.03 24.85 -14.02
C GLY A 163 19.60 24.32 -14.20
N ARG A 164 18.80 24.46 -13.14
CA ARG A 164 17.45 23.87 -13.05
C ARG A 164 16.45 24.65 -13.88
N LEU A 165 15.87 24.01 -14.89
CA LEU A 165 14.86 24.60 -15.77
C LEU A 165 13.47 24.45 -15.17
N SER A 166 13.11 23.23 -14.75
CA SER A 166 11.80 22.92 -14.20
C SER A 166 11.93 21.96 -13.02
N HIS A 167 10.99 22.02 -12.08
CA HIS A 167 11.00 21.16 -10.90
C HIS A 167 9.60 20.95 -10.33
N ALA A 168 9.47 19.90 -9.52
CA ALA A 168 8.35 19.62 -8.64
C ALA A 168 8.90 19.19 -7.28
N ASN A 169 8.22 19.63 -6.21
CA ASN A 169 8.44 19.15 -4.83
C ASN A 169 9.92 19.21 -4.41
N GLY A 170 10.56 20.35 -4.70
CA GLY A 170 11.95 20.62 -4.29
C GLY A 170 13.03 19.82 -5.00
N GLY A 171 12.75 19.19 -6.15
CA GLY A 171 13.75 18.39 -6.87
C GLY A 171 15.01 19.17 -7.24
N ASN A 172 16.16 18.52 -7.09
CA ASN A 172 17.47 19.08 -7.41
C ASN A 172 18.16 18.32 -8.55
N CYS A 173 19.00 19.05 -9.28
CA CYS A 173 19.87 18.49 -10.32
C CYS A 173 20.96 17.62 -9.70
N SER A 174 21.49 16.65 -10.46
CA SER A 174 22.57 15.79 -9.96
C SER A 174 23.92 16.51 -9.88
N GLY A 175 24.07 17.63 -10.59
CA GLY A 175 25.34 18.35 -10.73
C GLY A 175 26.36 17.64 -11.63
N LEU A 176 25.94 16.59 -12.34
CA LEU A 176 26.82 15.79 -13.20
C LEU A 176 26.90 16.31 -14.63
N ILE A 177 25.99 17.20 -15.04
CA ILE A 177 26.06 17.86 -16.34
C ILE A 177 27.09 19.00 -16.25
N PRO A 178 28.08 19.06 -17.14
CA PRO A 178 28.97 20.21 -17.26
C PRO A 178 28.15 21.49 -17.53
N ALA A 179 28.47 22.59 -16.83
CA ALA A 179 27.75 23.84 -16.98
C ALA A 179 27.88 24.45 -18.39
N ASP A 180 28.91 24.04 -19.12
CA ASP A 180 29.35 24.63 -20.38
C ASP A 180 28.59 24.10 -21.60
N ASP A 181 27.65 23.18 -21.41
CA ASP A 181 27.04 22.39 -22.48
C ASP A 181 25.50 22.55 -22.45
N PRO A 182 24.94 23.65 -23.03
CA PRO A 182 23.52 24.02 -22.92
C PRO A 182 22.57 23.07 -23.68
N GLU A 183 23.14 22.15 -24.44
CA GLU A 183 22.43 21.18 -25.26
C GLU A 183 22.02 19.93 -24.47
N TRP A 184 22.48 19.77 -23.23
CA TRP A 184 22.08 18.67 -22.37
C TRP A 184 20.82 18.98 -21.57
N ILE A 185 19.92 18.01 -21.52
CA ILE A 185 18.80 17.96 -20.58
C ILE A 185 18.93 16.70 -19.73
N GLU A 186 18.97 16.87 -18.41
CA GLU A 186 18.85 15.78 -17.44
C GLU A 186 17.50 15.85 -16.75
N VAL A 187 16.88 14.69 -16.57
CA VAL A 187 15.72 14.49 -15.72
C VAL A 187 16.16 13.65 -14.52
N VAL A 188 15.98 14.21 -13.32
CA VAL A 188 16.23 13.54 -12.05
C VAL A 188 14.89 13.34 -11.35
N VAL A 189 14.63 12.11 -10.95
CA VAL A 189 13.42 11.72 -10.23
C VAL A 189 13.87 11.09 -8.91
N SER A 190 13.33 11.58 -7.79
CA SER A 190 13.76 11.16 -6.46
C SER A 190 12.60 11.00 -5.49
N TYR A 191 12.67 9.96 -4.67
CA TYR A 191 11.66 9.59 -3.70
C TYR A 191 12.29 9.24 -2.35
N ALA A 192 11.80 9.84 -1.27
CA ALA A 192 12.32 9.66 0.08
C ALA A 192 11.75 8.40 0.77
N TYR A 193 12.14 7.21 0.27
CA TYR A 193 11.62 5.92 0.77
C TYR A 193 11.83 5.71 2.28
N GLY A 194 12.93 6.21 2.85
CA GLY A 194 13.23 6.09 4.27
C GLY A 194 12.30 6.92 5.17
N ALA A 195 11.76 8.03 4.65
CA ALA A 195 10.78 8.86 5.36
C ALA A 195 9.37 8.29 5.20
N GLN A 196 9.02 7.87 3.97
CA GLN A 196 7.71 7.35 3.63
C GLN A 196 7.84 5.97 2.95
N PRO A 197 7.86 4.87 3.71
CA PRO A 197 7.98 3.53 3.13
C PRO A 197 6.66 3.09 2.48
N LEU A 198 6.74 2.46 1.30
CA LEU A 198 5.57 1.93 0.58
C LEU A 198 4.94 0.70 1.26
N ILE A 199 5.70 0.04 2.14
CA ILE A 199 5.24 -1.13 2.89
C ILE A 199 5.36 -0.81 4.38
N PRO A 200 4.36 -1.18 5.21
CA PRO A 200 4.42 -1.03 6.65
C PRO A 200 5.74 -1.57 7.21
N ASN A 201 6.47 -0.68 7.88
CA ASN A 201 7.81 -0.93 8.38
C ASN A 201 7.78 -1.76 9.66
N LEU A 202 8.67 -2.75 9.73
CA LEU A 202 9.07 -3.36 10.99
C LEU A 202 10.26 -2.57 11.54
N PRO A 203 10.22 -2.10 12.80
CA PRO A 203 11.20 -1.14 13.34
C PRO A 203 12.65 -1.64 13.32
N LEU A 204 12.85 -2.96 13.31
CA LEU A 204 14.18 -3.58 13.25
C LEU A 204 14.78 -3.65 11.82
N ILE A 205 13.96 -3.72 10.78
CA ILE A 205 14.44 -3.97 9.40
C ILE A 205 14.80 -2.67 8.67
N GLN A 206 14.07 -1.58 8.93
CA GLN A 206 14.22 -0.30 8.23
C GLN A 206 15.65 0.28 8.32
N ARG A 207 16.29 0.19 9.48
CA ARG A 207 17.61 0.82 9.70
C ARG A 207 18.78 0.02 9.13
N ALA A 208 18.59 -1.26 8.88
CA ALA A 208 19.69 -2.15 8.54
C ALA A 208 19.83 -2.42 7.03
N ILE A 209 18.73 -2.39 6.26
CA ILE A 209 18.74 -2.98 4.91
C ILE A 209 18.05 -2.13 3.83
N VAL A 210 17.32 -1.07 4.20
CA VAL A 210 16.50 -0.30 3.25
C VAL A 210 17.19 1.02 2.89
N PRO A 211 17.27 1.41 1.59
CA PRO A 211 17.83 2.69 1.19
C PRO A 211 16.96 3.86 1.67
N ALA A 212 17.60 4.95 2.09
CA ALA A 212 16.90 6.15 2.54
C ALA A 212 16.15 6.85 1.39
N GLN A 213 16.67 6.77 0.17
CA GLN A 213 16.08 7.41 -1.01
C GLN A 213 16.23 6.53 -2.25
N LEU A 214 15.23 6.60 -3.13
CA LEU A 214 15.25 6.01 -4.46
C LEU A 214 15.47 7.14 -5.47
N HIS A 215 16.43 6.95 -6.36
CA HIS A 215 16.83 7.96 -7.34
C HIS A 215 16.92 7.35 -8.73
N ALA A 216 16.36 8.03 -9.71
CA ALA A 216 16.51 7.71 -11.12
C ALA A 216 16.96 8.95 -11.88
N ARG A 217 17.79 8.73 -12.90
CA ARG A 217 18.31 9.80 -13.75
C ARG A 217 18.35 9.36 -15.20
N ALA A 218 18.01 10.28 -16.09
CA ALA A 218 18.20 10.12 -17.52
C ALA A 218 18.65 11.46 -18.11
N ALA A 219 19.75 11.44 -18.86
CA ALA A 219 20.27 12.61 -19.54
C ALA A 219 20.27 12.36 -21.04
N VAL A 220 19.91 13.39 -21.79
CA VAL A 220 19.85 13.34 -23.24
C VAL A 220 20.44 14.63 -23.80
N ARG A 221 21.19 14.49 -24.89
CA ARG A 221 21.72 15.61 -25.66
C ARG A 221 20.75 15.98 -26.78
N LEU A 222 20.36 17.23 -26.84
CA LEU A 222 19.51 17.83 -27.86
C LEU A 222 20.31 18.01 -29.15
N GLY A 223 20.73 16.93 -29.80
CA GLY A 223 21.64 17.00 -30.94
C GLY A 223 21.29 18.10 -31.95
N SER A 224 22.24 18.99 -32.20
CA SER A 224 22.11 20.09 -33.14
C SER A 224 21.89 19.52 -34.53
N LEU A 225 20.63 19.49 -34.98
CA LEU A 225 20.31 19.35 -36.41
C LEU A 225 20.69 20.62 -37.22
N ALA A 226 21.52 21.50 -36.66
CA ALA A 226 22.03 22.71 -37.32
C ALA A 226 23.48 22.57 -37.85
N ALA A 227 24.14 21.42 -37.69
CA ALA A 227 25.43 21.16 -38.31
C ALA A 227 25.32 19.98 -39.28
N ALA A 228 24.85 20.24 -40.49
CA ALA A 228 25.26 19.44 -41.63
C ALA A 228 26.65 19.94 -42.07
N PRO A 229 27.73 19.13 -41.96
CA PRO A 229 28.97 19.42 -42.64
C PRO A 229 28.91 18.82 -44.06
N GLY A 230 28.90 19.69 -45.07
CA GLY A 230 28.98 19.34 -46.50
C GLY A 230 27.95 20.15 -47.29
N SER A 231 28.30 21.04 -48.20
CA SER A 231 29.55 21.27 -48.95
C SER A 231 29.51 22.68 -49.53
#